data_AF-A0A840TLY4-F1
#
_entry.id   AF-A0A840TLY4-F1
#
_cell.length_a   1.000
_cell.length_b   1.000
_cell.length_c   1.000
_cell.angle_alpha   90.00
_cell.angle_beta   90.00
_cell.angle_gamma   90.00
#
_symmetry.space_group_name_H-M   'P 1'
#
loop_
_entity.id
_entity.type
_entity.pdbx_description
1 polymer ?
#
loop_
_entity_poly.entity_id
_entity_poly.type
_entity_poly.pdbx_seq_one_letter_code
_entity_poly.pdbx_strand_id
1 'polypeptide(L)' 'MNLFQLKMLRAALRQSLRDQSEVLTEEEINQILDQISTLTKLIQRLEEKKD' A
#
# COMPACT_ATOMS: atom_id res chain seq x y z
N MET A 1 9.65 -10.57 -4.53
CA MET A 1 9.58 -9.17 -4.04
C MET A 1 10.15 -9.14 -2.63
N ASN A 2 11.12 -8.28 -2.34
CA ASN A 2 11.72 -8.18 -1.00
C ASN A 2 10.98 -7.15 -0.12
N LEU A 3 11.24 -7.17 1.20
CA LEU A 3 10.57 -6.27 2.18
C LEU A 3 10.70 -4.79 1.79
N PHE A 4 11.84 -4.38 1.25
CA PHE A 4 12.07 -3.01 0.79
C PHE A 4 11.14 -2.64 -0.38
N GLN A 5 11.02 -3.51 -1.38
CA GLN A 5 10.11 -3.31 -2.52
C GLN A 5 8.65 -3.21 -2.07
N LEU A 6 8.22 -4.01 -1.09
CA LEU A 6 6.86 -3.92 -0.52
C LEU A 6 6.63 -2.58 0.17
N LYS A 7 7.61 -2.10 0.95
CA LYS A 7 7.54 -0.77 1.59
C LYS A 7 7.48 0.36 0.56
N MET A 8 8.29 0.28 -0.49
CA MET A 8 8.28 1.23 -1.61
C MET A 8 6.93 1.26 -2.33
N LEU A 9 6.37 0.09 -2.65
CA LEU A 9 5.07 0.00 -3.31
C LEU A 9 3.95 0.60 -2.44
N ARG A 10 3.95 0.30 -1.13
CA ARG A 10 2.98 0.88 -0.19
C ARG A 10 3.09 2.41 -0.15
N ALA A 11 4.31 2.94 -0.15
CA ALA A 11 4.54 4.39 -0.16
C ALA A 11 4.05 5.02 -1.47
N ALA A 12 4.34 4.39 -2.62
CA ALA A 12 3.89 4.86 -3.92
C ALA A 12 2.35 4.88 -4.03
N LEU A 13 1.65 3.84 -3.55
CA LEU A 13 0.19 3.82 -3.55
C LEU A 13 -0.41 4.91 -2.66
N ARG A 14 0.17 5.15 -1.47
CA ARG A 14 -0.25 6.26 -0.60
C ARG A 14 -0.05 7.62 -1.27
N GLN A 15 1.07 7.79 -1.95
CA GLN A 15 1.39 9.01 -2.69
C GLN A 15 0.41 9.20 -3.86
N SER A 16 0.17 8.16 -4.66
CA SER A 16 -0.79 8.18 -5.76
C SER A 16 -2.20 8.54 -5.29
N LEU A 17 -2.65 7.96 -4.17
CA LEU A 17 -3.96 8.26 -3.59
C LEU A 17 -4.07 9.73 -3.18
N ARG A 18 -3.01 10.29 -2.58
CA ARG A 18 -2.96 11.71 -2.19
C ARG A 18 -2.96 12.64 -3.41
N ASP A 19 -2.21 12.28 -4.44
CA ASP A 19 -2.01 13.13 -5.62
C ASP A 19 -3.22 13.10 -6.57
N GLN A 20 -4.04 12.03 -6.50
CA GLN A 20 -5.14 11.79 -7.43
C GLN A 20 -6.51 11.68 -6.74
N SER A 21 -6.62 11.96 -5.43
CA SER A 21 -7.89 11.81 -4.68
C SER A 21 -9.04 12.63 -5.25
N GLU A 22 -8.76 13.72 -5.96
CA GLU A 22 -9.78 14.58 -6.57
C GLU A 22 -10.32 14.05 -7.90
N VAL A 23 -9.62 13.12 -8.55
CA VAL A 23 -9.98 12.56 -9.87
C VAL A 23 -10.37 11.10 -9.83
N LEU A 24 -9.97 10.38 -8.78
CA LEU A 24 -10.36 8.97 -8.58
C LEU A 24 -11.80 8.88 -8.10
N THR A 25 -12.50 7.87 -8.59
CA THR A 25 -13.81 7.49 -8.06
C THR A 25 -13.68 6.89 -6.66
N GLU A 26 -14.76 6.89 -5.90
CA GLU A 26 -14.80 6.26 -4.57
C GLU A 26 -14.41 4.77 -4.63
N GLU A 27 -14.82 4.07 -5.70
CA GLU A 27 -14.44 2.66 -5.90
C GLU A 27 -12.94 2.49 -6.11
N GLU A 28 -12.31 3.31 -6.94
CA GLU A 28 -10.86 3.27 -7.18
C GLU A 28 -10.07 3.65 -5.91
N ILE A 29 -10.54 4.65 -5.16
CA ILE A 29 -9.97 5.03 -3.86
C ILE A 29 -10.02 3.82 -2.91
N ASN A 30 -11.18 3.16 -2.80
CA ASN A 30 -11.35 1.99 -1.95
C ASN A 30 -10.44 0.83 -2.37
N GLN A 31 -10.31 0.54 -3.67
CA GLN A 31 -9.40 -0.48 -4.18
C GLN A 31 -7.94 -0.19 -3.80
N ILE A 32 -7.49 1.07 -3.92
CA ILE A 32 -6.13 1.47 -3.54
C ILE A 32 -5.93 1.34 -2.02
N LEU A 33 -6.90 1.75 -1.22
CA LEU A 33 -6.85 1.60 0.25
C LEU A 33 -6.76 0.12 0.66
N ASP A 34 -7.50 -0.76 -0.01
CA ASP A 34 -7.45 -2.22 0.22
C ASP A 34 -6.08 -2.81 -0.14
N GLN A 35 -5.48 -2.37 -1.24
CA GLN A 35 -4.11 -2.75 -1.61
C GLN A 35 -3.09 -2.27 -0.56
N ILE A 36 -3.21 -1.03 -0.08
CA ILE A 36 -2.35 -0.47 0.99
C ILE A 36 -2.50 -1.29 2.29
N SER A 37 -3.72 -1.66 2.64
CA SER A 37 -4.02 -2.51 3.82
C SER A 37 -3.37 -3.88 3.70
N THR A 38 -3.50 -4.52 2.53
CA THR A 38 -2.89 -5.81 2.22
C THR A 38 -1.37 -5.76 2.31
N LEU A 39 -0.74 -4.75 1.71
CA LEU A 39 0.71 -4.54 1.80
C LEU A 39 1.16 -4.31 3.24
N THR A 40 0.38 -3.57 4.04
CA THR A 40 0.70 -3.34 5.45
C THR A 40 0.75 -4.64 6.24
N LYS A 41 -0.27 -5.50 6.08
CA LYS A 41 -0.31 -6.83 6.73
C LYS A 41 0.83 -7.74 6.28
N LEU A 42 1.18 -7.71 4.99
CA LEU A 42 2.30 -8.50 4.45
C LEU A 42 3.65 -8.02 4.98
N ILE A 43 3.88 -6.71 5.02
CA ILE A 43 5.09 -6.10 5.58
C ILE A 43 5.24 -6.51 7.05
N GLN A 44 4.18 -6.36 7.85
CA GLN A 44 4.19 -6.73 9.27
C GLN A 44 4.56 -8.20 9.46
N ARG A 45 3.91 -9.12 8.74
CA ARG A 45 4.24 -10.56 8.80
C ARG A 45 5.68 -10.89 8.39
N LEU A 46 6.28 -10.11 7.49
CA LEU A 46 7.66 -10.31 7.06
C LEU A 46 8.67 -9.72 8.04
N GLU A 47 8.29 -8.67 8.76
CA GLU A 47 9.07 -8.11 9.87
C GLU A 47 9.07 -9.07 11.06
N GLU A 48 7.90 -9.59 11.45
CA GLU A 48 7.74 -10.58 12.53
C GLU A 48 8.48 -11.91 12.26
N LYS A 49 8.71 -12.28 11.00
CA LYS A 49 9.47 -13.49 10.63
C LYS A 49 10.99 -13.27 10.57
N LYS A 50 11.46 -12.03 10.64
CA LYS A 50 12.88 -11.68 10.60
C LYS A 50 13.51 -11.61 11.99
N ASP A 51 12.68 -11.43 13.02
CA ASP A 51 13.02 -11.55 14.44
C ASP A 51 12.97 -13.02 14.89
#